data_AF-A0AA35L691-F1
#
_entry.id   AF-A0AA35L691-F1
#
_cell.length_a   1.000
_cell.length_b   1.000
_cell.length_c   1.000
_cell.angle_alpha   90.00
_cell.angle_beta   90.00
_cell.angle_gamma   90.00
#
_symmetry.space_group_name_H-M   'P 1'
#
loop_
_entity.id
_entity.type
_entity.pdbx_description
1 polymer ?
#
loop_
_entity_poly.entity_id
_entity_poly.type
_entity_poly.pdbx_seq_one_letter_code
_entity_poly.pdbx_strand_id
1 'polypeptide(L)'
;MGDLQRCLATGEYGLLKDCPLFESNFMQVTKTGDIANRVTVGIAATSPSLELPDLMLLARPGSCLTGQYQCECPNPEASPGPDDELQLFGLLPLKFVRIYIHDETRYQLKIRLANGRTFYLQLLAHPLKQEHVFGQWVRLLYRLRFHQSDAPVAYEQVNQQSRRPSRQ
;
A
#
# COMPACT_ATOMS: atom_id res chain seq x y z
N MET A 1 -16.83 -2.18 7.29
CA MET A 1 -15.98 -1.01 7.61
C MET A 1 -14.57 -1.54 7.82
N GLY A 2 -13.60 -1.04 7.06
CA GLY A 2 -12.22 -1.54 7.15
C GLY A 2 -11.51 -1.10 8.42
N ASP A 3 -10.35 -1.69 8.70
CA ASP A 3 -9.67 -1.55 9.98
C ASP A 3 -9.05 -0.16 10.15
N LEU A 4 -8.49 0.42 9.08
CA LEU A 4 -7.96 1.78 9.12
C LEU A 4 -9.09 2.79 9.31
N GLN A 5 -10.24 2.59 8.65
CA GLN A 5 -11.39 3.46 8.87
C GLN A 5 -11.88 3.42 10.33
N ARG A 6 -11.84 2.23 10.97
CA ARG A 6 -12.17 2.08 12.39
C ARG A 6 -11.16 2.79 13.28
N CYS A 7 -9.87 2.62 13.00
CA CYS A 7 -8.78 3.32 13.69
C CYS A 7 -8.92 4.85 13.64
N LEU A 8 -9.27 5.41 12.47
CA LEU A 8 -9.52 6.84 12.34
C LEU A 8 -10.77 7.31 13.09
N ALA A 9 -11.77 6.44 13.27
CA ALA A 9 -13.00 6.77 13.98
C ALA A 9 -12.85 6.78 15.50
N THR A 10 -11.91 5.99 16.05
CA THR A 10 -11.63 5.89 17.49
C THR A 10 -10.46 6.77 17.94
N GLY A 11 -9.54 7.11 17.04
CA GLY A 11 -8.34 7.88 17.36
C GLY A 11 -8.50 9.41 17.29
N GLU A 12 -7.37 10.12 17.41
CA GLU A 12 -7.29 11.58 17.38
C GLU A 12 -7.50 12.20 15.99
N TYR A 13 -7.65 11.36 14.96
CA TYR A 13 -7.71 11.78 13.55
C TYR A 13 -9.13 12.07 13.06
N GLY A 14 -9.98 12.64 13.92
CA GLY A 14 -11.43 12.80 13.68
C GLY A 14 -11.80 13.52 12.38
N LEU A 15 -10.94 14.40 11.86
CA LEU A 15 -11.14 15.06 10.56
C LEU A 15 -11.16 14.07 9.38
N LEU A 16 -10.46 12.94 9.49
CA LEU A 16 -10.38 11.91 8.45
C LEU A 16 -11.45 10.82 8.60
N LYS A 17 -12.22 10.83 9.70
CA LYS A 17 -13.24 9.81 10.00
C LYS A 17 -14.31 9.72 8.92
N ASP A 18 -14.78 10.87 8.45
CA ASP A 18 -15.88 10.99 7.49
C ASP A 18 -15.38 11.14 6.04
N CYS A 19 -14.07 11.14 5.85
CA CYS A 19 -13.45 11.25 4.54
C CYS A 19 -13.61 9.94 3.74
N PRO A 20 -13.87 10.01 2.42
CA PRO A 20 -13.79 8.83 1.57
C PRO A 20 -12.41 8.18 1.66
N LEU A 21 -12.37 6.89 2.02
CA LEU A 21 -11.15 6.12 2.24
C LEU A 21 -11.19 4.82 1.44
N PHE A 22 -10.14 4.59 0.65
CA PHE A 22 -9.85 3.29 0.07
C PHE A 22 -8.66 2.66 0.77
N GLU A 23 -8.80 1.45 1.30
CA GLU A 23 -7.75 0.81 2.11
C GLU A 23 -7.52 -0.66 1.76
N SER A 24 -6.32 -1.15 2.02
CA SER A 24 -5.98 -2.59 1.96
C SER A 24 -4.75 -2.90 2.81
N ASN A 25 -4.62 -4.17 3.19
CA ASN A 25 -3.47 -4.69 3.89
C ASN A 25 -2.39 -5.13 2.91
N PHE A 26 -1.13 -4.89 3.27
CA PHE A 26 0.05 -5.25 2.50
C PHE A 26 1.14 -5.83 3.39
N MET A 27 1.99 -6.65 2.79
CA MET A 27 3.31 -6.96 3.31
C MET A 27 4.32 -6.05 2.66
N GLN A 28 5.09 -5.30 3.45
CA GLN A 28 6.30 -4.67 2.94
C GLN A 28 7.32 -5.76 2.65
N VAL A 29 7.80 -5.78 1.41
CA VAL A 29 8.81 -6.73 0.93
C VAL A 29 10.07 -5.98 0.53
N THR A 30 11.22 -6.63 0.67
CA THR A 30 12.48 -6.13 0.11
C THR A 30 12.52 -6.36 -1.41
N LYS A 31 13.52 -5.79 -2.11
CA LYS A 31 13.75 -6.09 -3.53
C LYS A 31 14.03 -7.56 -3.79
N THR A 32 14.57 -8.27 -2.79
CA THR A 32 14.87 -9.70 -2.84
C THR A 32 13.67 -10.58 -2.48
N GLY A 33 12.54 -9.96 -2.09
CA GLY A 33 11.29 -10.65 -1.76
C GLY A 33 11.15 -11.03 -0.28
N ASP A 34 12.11 -10.67 0.57
CA ASP A 34 12.05 -10.93 2.00
C ASP A 34 10.96 -10.09 2.65
N ILE A 35 10.22 -10.72 3.58
CA ILE A 35 9.15 -10.07 4.32
C ILE A 35 9.75 -9.19 5.42
N ALA A 36 9.33 -7.93 5.46
CA ALA A 36 9.76 -6.99 6.48
C ALA A 36 8.65 -6.71 7.52
N ASN A 37 7.54 -6.11 7.11
CA ASN A 37 6.50 -5.63 8.02
C ASN A 37 5.10 -5.73 7.42
N ARG A 38 4.09 -5.98 8.26
CA ARG A 38 2.68 -5.78 7.90
C ARG A 38 2.36 -4.29 7.90
N VAL A 39 1.65 -3.81 6.88
CA VAL A 39 1.23 -2.41 6.78
C VAL A 39 -0.16 -2.34 6.14
N THR A 40 -1.03 -1.53 6.74
CA THR A 40 -2.30 -1.14 6.14
C THR A 40 -2.11 0.19 5.44
N VAL A 41 -2.50 0.24 4.17
CA VAL A 41 -2.39 1.45 3.34
C VAL A 41 -3.79 1.98 3.08
N GLY A 42 -3.98 3.28 3.32
CA GLY A 42 -5.18 4.03 2.96
C GLY A 42 -4.88 5.12 1.95
N ILE A 43 -5.84 5.40 1.07
CA ILE A 43 -5.86 6.55 0.17
C ILE A 43 -7.16 7.31 0.44
N ALA A 44 -7.03 8.54 0.92
CA ALA A 44 -8.13 9.36 1.40
C ALA A 44 -8.22 10.70 0.66
N ALA A 45 -9.44 11.20 0.53
CA ALA A 45 -9.71 12.59 0.17
C ALA A 45 -9.97 13.38 1.45
N THR A 46 -9.09 14.32 1.79
CA THR A 46 -9.18 15.10 3.05
C THR A 46 -10.37 16.05 3.12
N SER A 47 -11.05 16.26 1.99
CA SER A 47 -12.30 17.00 1.90
C SER A 47 -13.27 16.27 0.96
N PRO A 48 -14.56 16.21 1.30
CA PRO A 48 -15.59 15.64 0.42
C PRO A 48 -15.77 16.43 -0.89
N SER A 49 -15.26 17.66 -0.96
CA SER A 49 -15.30 18.49 -2.17
C SER A 49 -14.21 18.15 -3.19
N LEU A 50 -13.24 17.29 -2.84
CA LEU A 50 -12.17 16.91 -3.75
C LEU A 50 -12.65 15.83 -4.72
N GLU A 51 -12.42 16.05 -6.01
CA GLU A 51 -12.70 15.05 -7.05
C GLU A 51 -11.77 13.83 -6.96
N LEU A 52 -10.62 13.99 -6.29
CA LEU A 52 -9.63 12.94 -6.12
C LEU A 52 -9.02 12.93 -4.71
N PRO A 53 -8.56 11.76 -4.25
CA PRO A 53 -7.82 11.68 -3.01
C PRO A 53 -6.46 12.38 -3.12
N ASP A 54 -6.04 12.97 -2.02
CA ASP A 54 -4.84 13.81 -1.89
C ASP A 54 -3.91 13.34 -0.76
N LEU A 55 -4.31 12.34 0.02
CA LEU A 55 -3.58 11.85 1.18
C LEU A 55 -3.41 10.33 1.15
N MET A 56 -2.21 9.86 1.43
CA MET A 56 -1.89 8.47 1.71
C MET A 56 -1.66 8.27 3.21
N LEU A 57 -2.28 7.24 3.76
CA LEU A 57 -2.25 6.84 5.16
C LEU A 57 -1.49 5.52 5.29
N LEU A 58 -0.63 5.43 6.31
CA LEU A 58 0.07 4.21 6.67
C LEU A 58 -0.19 3.88 8.13
N ALA A 59 -0.72 2.69 8.37
CA ALA A 59 -0.89 2.15 9.70
C ALA A 59 -0.25 0.76 9.81
N ARG A 60 0.09 0.38 11.03
CA ARG A 60 0.60 -0.97 11.34
C ARG A 60 -0.08 -1.51 12.59
N PRO A 61 -0.22 -2.83 12.72
CA PRO A 61 -0.77 -3.41 13.93
C PRO A 61 0.13 -3.13 15.15
N GLY A 62 -0.46 -2.79 16.30
CA GLY A 62 0.27 -2.47 17.54
C GLY A 62 1.17 -3.62 18.02
N SER A 63 0.78 -4.87 17.77
CA SER A 63 1.59 -6.06 18.06
C SER A 63 2.94 -6.09 17.33
N CYS A 64 3.06 -5.40 16.19
CA CYS A 64 4.32 -5.30 15.45
C CYS A 64 5.35 -4.40 16.16
N LEU A 65 4.96 -3.65 17.20
CA LEU A 65 5.81 -2.72 17.93
C LEU A 65 6.53 -3.36 19.11
N THR A 66 5.92 -4.39 19.70
CA THR A 66 6.43 -5.04 20.91
C THR A 66 7.50 -6.08 20.61
N GLY A 67 7.81 -6.35 19.34
CA GLY A 67 8.84 -7.30 18.91
C GLY A 67 8.54 -8.76 19.28
N GLN A 68 7.33 -9.05 19.78
CA GLN A 68 6.97 -10.36 20.34
C GLN A 68 6.40 -11.35 19.32
N TYR A 69 6.27 -10.96 18.05
CA TYR A 69 5.81 -11.86 17.00
C TYR A 69 6.75 -11.78 15.79
N GLN A 70 7.48 -12.86 15.55
CA GLN A 70 7.92 -13.17 14.19
C GLN A 70 6.64 -13.27 13.36
N CYS A 71 6.55 -12.51 12.27
CA CYS A 71 5.38 -12.48 11.39
C CYS A 71 5.23 -13.82 10.66
N GLU A 72 4.77 -14.87 11.36
CA GLU A 72 4.14 -16.02 10.73
C GLU A 72 2.88 -15.50 10.05
N CYS A 73 2.82 -15.62 8.73
CA CYS A 73 1.75 -15.08 7.87
C CYS A 73 0.37 -15.25 8.52
N PRO A 74 -0.20 -14.20 9.15
CA PRO A 74 -1.47 -14.35 9.83
C PRO A 74 -2.53 -14.48 8.74
N ASN A 75 -3.53 -15.32 8.98
CA ASN A 75 -4.67 -15.46 8.09
C ASN A 75 -5.12 -14.05 7.62
N PRO A 76 -5.15 -13.75 6.30
CA PRO A 76 -5.46 -12.40 5.79
C PRO A 76 -6.81 -11.85 6.26
N GLU A 77 -7.71 -12.73 6.69
CA GLU A 77 -9.05 -12.42 7.19
C GLU A 77 -9.16 -12.50 8.73
N ALA A 78 -8.08 -12.84 9.45
CA ALA A 78 -8.10 -12.79 10.91
C ALA A 78 -8.25 -11.33 11.34
N SER A 79 -9.38 -11.01 11.97
CA SER A 79 -9.55 -9.72 12.62
C SER A 79 -8.43 -9.54 13.64
N PRO A 80 -7.82 -8.34 13.70
CA PRO A 80 -6.87 -8.03 14.75
C PRO A 80 -7.49 -8.36 16.11
N GLY A 81 -6.74 -9.04 16.98
CA GLY A 81 -7.17 -9.29 18.35
C GLY A 81 -7.40 -7.96 19.09
N PRO A 82 -8.00 -7.98 20.30
CA PRO A 82 -8.26 -6.76 21.07
C PRO A 82 -7.01 -5.92 21.35
N ASP A 83 -5.82 -6.54 21.41
CA ASP A 83 -4.51 -5.87 21.58
C ASP A 83 -3.84 -5.45 20.26
N ASP A 84 -4.45 -5.74 19.11
CA ASP A 84 -3.86 -5.49 17.79
C ASP A 84 -4.47 -4.26 17.13
N GLU A 85 -4.66 -3.21 17.93
CA GLU A 85 -5.14 -1.92 17.44
C GLU A 85 -4.16 -1.35 16.40
N LEU A 86 -4.70 -0.92 15.26
CA LEU A 86 -3.90 -0.27 14.23
C LEU A 86 -3.40 1.08 14.74
N GLN A 87 -2.10 1.31 14.60
CA GLN A 87 -1.49 2.60 14.88
C GLN A 87 -1.09 3.29 13.57
N LEU A 88 -1.65 4.48 13.36
CA LEU A 88 -1.25 5.35 12.27
C LEU A 88 0.17 5.88 12.52
N PHE A 89 1.06 5.70 11.54
CA PHE A 89 2.44 6.18 11.64
C PHE A 89 2.86 7.01 10.43
N GLY A 90 2.02 7.12 9.40
CA GLY A 90 2.32 7.90 8.20
C GLY A 90 1.10 8.62 7.65
N LEU A 91 1.24 9.93 7.49
CA LEU A 91 0.33 10.83 6.80
C LEU A 91 1.11 11.51 5.68
N LEU A 92 0.90 11.08 4.43
CA LEU A 92 1.74 11.45 3.30
C LEU A 92 0.90 12.12 2.21
N PRO A 93 1.04 13.44 1.98
CA PRO A 93 0.36 14.10 0.88
C PRO A 93 0.77 13.47 -0.46
N LEU A 94 -0.21 13.09 -1.28
CA LEU A 94 0.01 12.35 -2.52
C LEU A 94 0.86 13.11 -3.55
N LYS A 95 0.91 14.44 -3.49
CA LYS A 95 1.83 15.25 -4.31
C LYS A 95 3.31 14.89 -4.11
N PHE A 96 3.67 14.26 -2.99
CA PHE A 96 5.02 13.81 -2.65
C PHE A 96 5.20 12.29 -2.72
N VAL A 97 4.19 11.56 -3.21
CA VAL A 97 4.18 10.10 -3.28
C VAL A 97 3.93 9.67 -4.72
N ARG A 98 4.83 8.86 -5.26
CA ARG A 98 4.61 8.18 -6.54
C ARG A 98 4.34 6.70 -6.29
N ILE A 99 3.25 6.19 -6.84
CA ILE A 99 2.82 4.80 -6.69
C ILE A 99 2.85 4.13 -8.07
N TYR A 100 3.45 2.95 -8.13
CA TYR A 100 3.64 2.17 -9.35
C TYR A 100 3.20 0.73 -9.15
N ILE A 101 2.77 0.10 -10.24
CA ILE A 101 2.65 -1.34 -10.33
C ILE A 101 4.07 -1.87 -10.50
N HIS A 102 4.52 -2.73 -9.57
CA HIS A 102 5.84 -3.32 -9.63
C HIS A 102 5.82 -4.70 -10.28
N ASP A 103 4.90 -5.55 -9.83
CA ASP A 103 4.73 -6.90 -10.34
C ASP A 103 3.26 -7.30 -10.18
N GLU A 104 2.53 -7.40 -11.30
CA GLU A 104 1.11 -7.76 -11.29
C GLU A 104 0.89 -9.22 -10.87
N THR A 105 1.81 -10.11 -11.23
CA THR A 105 1.70 -11.55 -10.92
C THR A 105 1.82 -11.80 -9.42
N ARG A 106 2.63 -10.99 -8.73
CA ARG A 106 2.76 -11.01 -7.26
C ARG A 106 1.86 -9.99 -6.56
N TYR A 107 1.03 -9.25 -7.29
CA TYR A 107 0.17 -8.20 -6.74
C TYR A 107 0.95 -7.15 -5.94
N GLN A 108 2.10 -6.72 -6.48
CA GLN A 108 3.04 -5.82 -5.82
C GLN A 108 2.95 -4.40 -6.36
N LEU A 109 2.91 -3.44 -5.44
CA LEU A 109 3.06 -2.01 -5.68
C LEU A 109 4.46 -1.55 -5.27
N LYS A 110 4.97 -0.52 -5.94
CA LYS A 110 6.18 0.23 -5.57
C LYS A 110 5.79 1.65 -5.23
N ILE A 111 6.18 2.11 -4.04
CA ILE A 111 5.98 3.47 -3.59
C ILE A 111 7.33 4.16 -3.56
N ARG A 112 7.42 5.34 -4.17
CA ARG A 112 8.59 6.21 -4.13
C ARG A 112 8.19 7.56 -3.53
N LEU A 113 8.85 7.93 -2.44
CA LEU A 113 8.66 9.22 -1.78
C LEU A 113 9.56 10.29 -2.43
N ALA A 114 9.19 11.56 -2.27
CA ALA A 114 9.97 12.69 -2.79
C ALA A 114 11.41 12.73 -2.24
N ASN A 115 11.67 12.19 -1.05
CA ASN A 115 13.02 12.06 -0.47
C ASN A 115 13.85 10.91 -1.08
N GLY A 116 13.33 10.22 -2.10
CA GLY A 116 14.01 9.12 -2.77
C GLY A 116 13.82 7.74 -2.13
N ARG A 117 13.26 7.65 -0.92
CA ARG A 117 12.97 6.35 -0.27
C ARG A 117 11.95 5.57 -1.10
N THR A 118 12.20 4.28 -1.25
CA THR A 118 11.35 3.38 -2.03
C THR A 118 10.93 2.18 -1.18
N PHE A 119 9.66 1.81 -1.29
CA PHE A 119 9.06 0.68 -0.60
C PHE A 119 8.34 -0.20 -1.62
N TYR A 120 8.36 -1.51 -1.38
CA TYR A 120 7.62 -2.49 -2.18
C TYR A 120 6.59 -3.15 -1.29
N LEU A 121 5.35 -3.19 -1.76
CA LEU A 121 4.21 -3.67 -1.00
C LEU A 121 3.50 -4.77 -1.77
N GLN A 122 3.44 -5.97 -1.19
CA GLN A 122 2.68 -7.09 -1.73
C GLN A 122 1.29 -7.13 -1.10
N LEU A 123 0.25 -7.15 -1.92
CA LEU A 123 -1.13 -7.17 -1.42
C LEU A 123 -1.37 -8.40 -0.54
N LEU A 124 -1.90 -8.16 0.66
CA LEU A 124 -2.35 -9.19 1.58
C LEU A 124 -3.88 -9.22 1.56
N ALA A 125 -4.44 -10.18 0.82
CA ALA A 125 -5.87 -10.41 0.72
C ALA A 125 -6.15 -11.91 0.61
N HIS A 126 -7.40 -12.32 0.83
CA HIS A 126 -7.81 -13.71 0.58
C HIS A 126 -7.51 -14.09 -0.89
N PRO A 127 -6.93 -15.28 -1.18
CA PRO A 127 -6.53 -15.65 -2.54
C PRO A 127 -7.65 -15.51 -3.59
N LEU A 128 -8.89 -15.84 -3.22
CA LEU A 128 -10.08 -15.71 -4.09
C LEU A 128 -10.48 -14.25 -4.40
N LYS A 129 -10.04 -13.27 -3.61
CA LYS A 129 -10.37 -11.84 -3.76
C LYS A 129 -9.17 -11.03 -4.24
N GLN A 130 -7.97 -11.61 -4.23
CA GLN A 130 -6.71 -10.90 -4.40
C GLN A 130 -6.63 -10.17 -5.75
N GLU A 131 -7.01 -10.84 -6.84
CA GLU A 131 -7.08 -10.24 -8.18
C GLU A 131 -8.07 -9.07 -8.22
N HIS A 132 -9.25 -9.25 -7.64
CA HIS A 132 -10.28 -8.20 -7.62
C HIS A 132 -9.81 -6.95 -6.87
N VAL A 133 -9.26 -7.14 -5.66
CA VAL A 133 -8.77 -6.05 -4.81
C VAL A 133 -7.58 -5.36 -5.49
N PHE A 134 -6.64 -6.11 -6.06
CA PHE A 134 -5.52 -5.51 -6.80
C PHE A 134 -6.01 -4.74 -8.03
N GLY A 135 -7.00 -5.26 -8.76
CA GLY A 135 -7.64 -4.54 -9.86
C GLY A 135 -8.29 -3.22 -9.43
N GLN A 136 -8.84 -3.13 -8.21
CA GLN A 136 -9.33 -1.86 -7.66
C GLN A 136 -8.18 -0.88 -7.40
N TRP A 137 -7.05 -1.34 -6.86
CA TRP A 137 -5.83 -0.53 -6.73
C TRP A 137 -5.36 -0.02 -8.08
N VAL A 138 -5.26 -0.88 -9.08
CA VAL A 138 -4.85 -0.51 -10.44
C VAL A 138 -5.77 0.59 -11.00
N ARG A 139 -7.10 0.43 -10.90
CA ARG A 139 -8.07 1.46 -11.33
C ARG A 139 -7.93 2.78 -10.56
N LEU A 140 -7.64 2.72 -9.26
CA LEU A 140 -7.37 3.91 -8.46
C LEU A 140 -6.10 4.62 -8.95
N LEU A 141 -5.02 3.88 -9.19
CA LEU A 141 -3.77 4.44 -9.70
C LEU A 141 -3.92 5.08 -11.08
N TYR A 142 -4.71 4.48 -11.97
CA TYR A 142 -5.04 5.09 -13.26
C TYR A 142 -5.75 6.44 -13.10
N ARG A 143 -6.76 6.52 -12.23
CA ARG A 143 -7.47 7.77 -11.92
C ARG A 143 -6.53 8.82 -11.33
N LEU A 144 -5.72 8.45 -10.35
CA LEU A 144 -4.74 9.35 -9.73
C LEU A 144 -3.75 9.92 -10.75
N ARG A 145 -3.29 9.12 -11.72
CA ARG A 145 -2.34 9.58 -12.75
C ARG A 145 -2.99 10.44 -13.82
N PHE A 146 -4.20 10.09 -14.26
CA PHE A 146 -4.91 10.81 -15.32
C PHE A 146 -5.11 12.28 -14.98
N HIS A 147 -5.42 12.59 -13.72
CA HIS A 147 -5.59 13.97 -13.27
C HIS A 147 -4.29 14.64 -12.79
N GLN A 148 -3.20 13.88 -12.59
CA GLN A 148 -1.89 14.43 -12.24
C GLN A 148 -1.07 14.85 -13.47
N SER A 149 -1.69 15.05 -14.64
CA SER A 149 -1.06 15.31 -15.96
C SER A 149 0.20 16.19 -15.90
N ASP A 150 1.34 15.53 -15.69
CA ASP A 150 2.64 15.79 -16.31
C ASP A 150 3.61 14.59 -16.12
N ALA A 151 3.11 13.35 -16.20
CA ALA A 151 4.00 12.18 -16.14
C ALA A 151 3.56 11.11 -17.16
N PRO A 152 4.34 10.87 -18.24
CA PRO A 152 4.07 9.80 -19.18
C PRO A 152 4.17 8.43 -18.50
N VAL A 153 3.35 7.50 -18.99
CA VAL A 153 3.31 6.09 -18.57
C VAL A 153 4.67 5.45 -18.85
N ALA A 154 5.48 5.30 -17.80
CA ALA A 154 6.68 4.47 -17.84
C ALA A 154 6.36 3.10 -17.22
N TYR A 155 6.26 2.08 -18.07
CA TYR A 155 6.54 0.72 -17.67
C TYR A 155 8.05 0.65 -17.39
N GLU A 156 8.48 0.21 -16.19
CA GLU A 156 9.89 -0.15 -16.00
C GLU A 156 10.14 -1.38 -16.88
N GLN A 157 10.76 -1.18 -18.05
CA GLN A 157 11.24 -2.30 -18.88
C GLN A 157 12.21 -3.11 -18.02
N VAL A 158 11.91 -4.38 -17.82
CA VAL A 158 12.85 -5.34 -17.25
C VAL A 158 14.04 -5.41 -18.21
N ASN A 159 15.16 -4.82 -17.80
CA ASN A 159 16.41 -4.91 -18.53
C ASN A 159 16.88 -6.37 -18.45
N GLN A 160 16.52 -7.19 -19.45
CA GLN A 160 17.07 -8.52 -19.64
C GLN A 160 18.50 -8.42 -20.18
N GLN A 161 19.43 -7.92 -19.35
CA GLN A 161 20.84 -8.21 -19.52
C GLN A 161 21.14 -9.47 -18.73
N SER A 162 21.19 -10.63 -19.41
CA SER A 162 22.13 -11.73 -19.14
C SER A 162 21.73 -12.99 -19.90
N ARG A 163 22.45 -13.28 -20.99
CA ARG A 163 23.04 -14.59 -21.35
C ARG A 163 23.30 -14.63 -22.85
N ARG A 164 24.49 -14.15 -23.25
CA ARG A 164 25.13 -14.67 -24.46
C ARG A 164 25.91 -15.92 -24.05
N PRO A 165 25.67 -17.11 -24.65
CA PRO A 165 26.56 -18.23 -24.46
C PRO A 165 27.87 -17.97 -25.22
N SER A 166 28.98 -18.11 -24.50
CA SER A 166 30.33 -18.13 -25.04
C SER A 166 30.44 -19.26 -26.06
N ARG A 167 30.82 -18.95 -27.30
CA ARG A 167 31.26 -19.97 -28.26
C ARG A 167 32.67 -20.42 -27.87
N GLN A 168 32.82 -21.72 -27.58
CA GLN A 168 34.01 -22.51 -27.90
C GLN A 168 33.52 -23.83 -28.51
#